data_AF-A0A150UUU9-F1
#
_entry.id   AF-A0A150UUU9-F1
#
_cell.length_a   1.000
_cell.length_b   1.000
_cell.length_c   1.000
_cell.angle_alpha   90.00
_cell.angle_beta   90.00
_cell.angle_gamma   90.00
#
_symmetry.space_group_name_H-M   'P 1'
#
loop_
_entity.id
_entity.type
_entity.pdbx_description
1 polymer ?
#
loop_
_entity_poly.entity_id
_entity_poly.type
_entity_poly.pdbx_seq_one_letter_code
_entity_poly.pdbx_strand_id
1 'polypeptide(L)'
;MAKSKKRKLEHASHVKQHPQQPPLKAARRSKQTSSKLPQPTIPFSPEDRILLIGEGDFSFARSIVEYHGCCDVTATCLDSKEELFRKYCPQGEENVRYLEEESQMVLYGVDATMLDHNKHLKKAGGKWEVIVFNFPHVGGKTKDVNRQVRFNQELLVNFFKASVPLLSESGTIVVTLFEGEPYTLWNIRDLARHSGLEVQRSFKFMANAYAGYSHARTLGNIENGRGWKGEDRDSRSYIFRPKGRSGDA
;
A
#
# COMPACT_ATOMS: atom_id res chain seq x y z
N MET A 1 -62.37 54.45 -26.21
CA MET A 1 -61.86 54.53 -24.83
C MET A 1 -60.34 54.37 -24.92
N ALA A 2 -59.49 55.38 -24.68
CA ALA A 2 -59.06 55.90 -23.37
C ALA A 2 -58.51 54.76 -22.48
N LYS A 3 -57.25 54.70 -22.03
CA LYS A 3 -56.09 55.65 -21.97
C LYS A 3 -54.81 54.86 -22.43
N SER A 4 -53.59 55.37 -22.57
CA SER A 4 -52.91 56.54 -21.99
C SER A 4 -51.80 57.11 -22.91
N LYS A 5 -51.29 58.29 -22.57
CA LYS A 5 -50.56 59.20 -23.48
C LYS A 5 -49.08 58.85 -23.70
N LYS A 6 -48.65 58.79 -24.97
CA LYS A 6 -47.27 59.13 -25.35
C LYS A 6 -47.01 60.62 -25.08
N ARG A 7 -45.85 60.95 -24.52
CA ARG A 7 -45.18 62.26 -24.69
C ARG A 7 -43.75 62.02 -25.15
N LYS A 8 -43.22 62.97 -25.92
CA LYS A 8 -42.04 62.84 -26.79
C LYS A 8 -41.26 64.16 -26.67
N LEU A 9 -39.92 64.10 -26.71
CA LEU A 9 -38.99 65.24 -26.96
C LEU A 9 -38.97 66.34 -25.84
N GLU A 10 -37.99 67.24 -25.65
CA GLU A 10 -36.56 67.44 -26.00
C GLU A 10 -36.07 68.73 -25.22
N HIS A 11 -34.83 69.25 -25.21
CA HIS A 11 -33.51 68.89 -25.76
C HIS A 11 -32.42 69.42 -24.78
N ALA A 12 -31.28 68.73 -24.58
CA ALA A 12 -30.04 69.37 -24.05
C ALA A 12 -28.78 68.51 -24.27
N SER A 13 -27.84 69.04 -25.05
CA SER A 13 -26.53 68.46 -25.34
C SER A 13 -25.60 68.47 -24.12
N HIS A 14 -24.83 67.40 -23.90
CA HIS A 14 -23.66 67.43 -23.03
C HIS A 14 -22.46 66.65 -23.60
N VAL A 15 -21.31 67.29 -23.42
CA VAL A 15 -19.97 66.99 -23.94
C VAL A 15 -19.50 65.56 -23.68
N LYS A 16 -18.86 64.92 -24.67
CA LYS A 16 -18.09 63.68 -24.45
C LYS A 16 -16.82 63.99 -23.66
N GLN A 17 -16.75 63.53 -22.40
CA GLN A 17 -15.49 63.40 -21.66
C GLN A 17 -15.24 61.93 -21.34
N HIS A 18 -13.98 61.49 -21.50
CA HIS A 18 -13.55 60.12 -21.20
C HIS A 18 -13.55 59.87 -19.68
N PRO A 19 -14.19 58.79 -19.18
CA PRO A 19 -13.98 58.32 -17.82
C PRO A 19 -12.57 57.74 -17.66
N GLN A 20 -11.87 58.15 -16.61
CA GLN A 20 -10.54 57.66 -16.26
C GLN A 20 -10.59 56.20 -15.77
N GLN A 21 -9.51 55.44 -15.99
CA GLN A 21 -9.40 54.06 -15.51
C GLN A 21 -9.24 54.01 -13.97
N PRO A 22 -9.84 53.03 -13.28
CA PRO A 22 -9.62 52.82 -11.85
C PRO A 22 -8.21 52.29 -11.55
N PRO A 23 -7.64 52.57 -10.36
CA PRO A 23 -6.25 52.22 -10.06
C PRO A 23 -6.02 50.71 -9.95
N LEU A 24 -4.90 50.25 -10.50
CA LEU A 24 -4.46 48.86 -10.45
C LEU A 24 -4.23 48.39 -9.01
N LYS A 25 -5.00 47.38 -8.56
CA LYS A 25 -4.75 46.71 -7.28
C LYS A 25 -3.41 45.98 -7.35
N ALA A 26 -2.51 46.28 -6.42
CA ALA A 26 -1.23 45.59 -6.30
C ALA A 26 -1.44 44.08 -6.11
N ALA A 27 -0.89 43.28 -7.03
CA ALA A 27 -0.98 41.84 -6.95
C ALA A 27 -0.21 41.31 -5.74
N ARG A 28 -0.92 40.67 -4.80
CA ARG A 28 -0.29 39.87 -3.75
C ARG A 28 0.53 38.76 -4.41
N ARG A 29 1.86 38.87 -4.38
CA ARG A 29 2.76 37.76 -4.72
C ARG A 29 2.42 36.57 -3.82
N SER A 30 1.82 35.53 -4.38
CA SER A 30 1.75 34.23 -3.74
C SER A 30 3.19 33.74 -3.52
N LYS A 31 3.57 33.50 -2.26
CA LYS A 31 4.79 32.76 -1.98
C LYS A 31 4.56 31.34 -2.49
N GLN A 32 5.14 31.00 -3.63
CA GLN A 32 5.28 29.61 -4.04
C GLN A 32 6.20 28.92 -3.04
N THR A 33 5.62 28.32 -2.00
CA THR A 33 6.30 27.28 -1.23
C THR A 33 6.52 26.11 -2.18
N SER A 34 7.77 25.87 -2.57
CA SER A 34 8.16 24.63 -3.22
C SER A 34 7.87 23.50 -2.25
N SER A 35 6.73 22.83 -2.44
CA SER A 35 6.38 21.63 -1.69
C SER A 35 7.41 20.57 -2.03
N LYS A 36 8.41 20.39 -1.14
CA LYS A 36 9.26 19.20 -1.18
C LYS A 36 8.32 18.00 -1.23
N LEU A 37 8.51 17.12 -2.21
CA LEU A 37 7.76 15.87 -2.28
C LEU A 37 7.94 15.15 -0.93
N PRO A 38 6.85 14.60 -0.34
CA PRO A 38 6.96 13.87 0.92
C PRO A 38 7.93 12.70 0.73
N GLN A 39 8.92 12.62 1.61
CA GLN A 39 9.88 11.51 1.60
C GLN A 39 9.15 10.21 1.95
N PRO A 40 9.41 9.11 1.22
CA PRO A 40 8.80 7.82 1.53
C PRO A 40 9.29 7.33 2.91
N THR A 41 8.43 6.59 3.60
CA THR A 41 8.80 5.89 4.83
C THR A 41 9.07 4.43 4.49
N ILE A 42 10.31 3.98 4.71
CA ILE A 42 10.69 2.57 4.63
C ILE A 42 10.57 1.99 6.06
N PRO A 43 9.88 0.84 6.26
CA PRO A 43 9.58 0.31 7.58
C PRO A 43 10.63 -0.70 8.10
N PHE A 44 11.75 -0.85 7.40
CA PHE A 44 12.86 -1.76 7.69
C PHE A 44 14.19 -1.08 7.32
N SER A 45 15.29 -1.67 7.77
CA SER A 45 16.69 -1.33 7.49
C SER A 45 17.32 -2.40 6.58
N PRO A 46 18.45 -2.12 5.90
CA PRO A 46 19.16 -3.11 5.09
C PRO A 46 19.57 -4.38 5.88
N GLU A 47 19.87 -4.21 7.16
CA GLU A 47 20.36 -5.24 8.08
C GLU A 47 19.24 -5.99 8.83
N ASP A 48 17.97 -5.59 8.66
CA ASP A 48 16.85 -6.30 9.27
C ASP A 48 16.65 -7.66 8.60
N ARG A 49 16.31 -8.68 9.39
CA ARG A 49 15.83 -9.96 8.86
C ARG A 49 14.36 -9.83 8.48
N ILE A 50 14.06 -9.92 7.19
CA ILE A 50 12.75 -9.57 6.61
C ILE A 50 12.03 -10.79 6.01
N LEU A 51 10.83 -11.08 6.53
CA LEU A 51 9.94 -12.13 6.01
C LEU A 51 8.80 -11.49 5.21
N LEU A 52 8.77 -11.71 3.91
CA LEU A 52 7.72 -11.23 3.02
C LEU A 52 6.68 -12.33 2.80
N ILE A 53 5.42 -12.02 3.10
CA ILE A 53 4.28 -12.93 3.07
C ILE A 53 3.34 -12.57 1.93
N GLY A 54 2.99 -13.57 1.11
CA GLY A 54 2.02 -13.42 0.05
C GLY A 54 2.51 -12.57 -1.13
N GLU A 55 3.79 -12.65 -1.45
CA GLU A 55 4.34 -12.07 -2.68
C GLU A 55 3.56 -12.58 -3.90
N GLY A 56 3.28 -11.68 -4.84
CA GLY A 56 2.66 -12.01 -6.12
C GLY A 56 3.73 -12.41 -7.13
N ASP A 57 4.23 -11.45 -7.91
CA ASP A 57 5.31 -11.67 -8.89
C ASP A 57 6.73 -11.42 -8.34
N PHE A 58 6.89 -11.38 -7.01
CA PHE A 58 8.15 -11.12 -6.30
C PHE A 58 8.85 -9.79 -6.63
N SER A 59 8.18 -8.87 -7.33
CA SER A 59 8.76 -7.56 -7.68
C SER A 59 9.03 -6.67 -6.47
N PHE A 60 8.27 -6.82 -5.37
CA PHE A 60 8.54 -6.10 -4.12
C PHE A 60 9.78 -6.66 -3.43
N ALA A 61 9.86 -7.98 -3.26
CA ALA A 61 11.04 -8.67 -2.73
C ALA A 61 12.32 -8.28 -3.49
N ARG A 62 12.29 -8.35 -4.83
CA ARG A 62 13.41 -7.91 -5.66
C ARG A 62 13.78 -6.45 -5.41
N SER A 63 12.80 -5.55 -5.35
CA SER A 63 13.04 -4.12 -5.20
C SER A 63 13.78 -3.78 -3.89
N ILE A 64 13.44 -4.45 -2.78
CA ILE A 64 14.08 -4.17 -1.48
C ILE A 64 15.51 -4.71 -1.41
N VAL A 65 15.81 -5.81 -2.11
CA VAL A 65 17.17 -6.34 -2.24
C VAL A 65 18.00 -5.43 -3.15
N GLU A 66 17.53 -5.16 -4.38
CA GLU A 66 18.26 -4.44 -5.43
C GLU A 66 18.47 -2.94 -5.11
N TYR A 67 17.48 -2.27 -4.51
CA TYR A 67 17.50 -0.80 -4.31
C TYR A 67 17.52 -0.33 -2.86
N HIS A 68 17.12 -1.17 -1.90
CA HIS A 68 17.19 -0.84 -0.47
C HIS A 68 18.32 -1.60 0.26
N GLY A 69 19.01 -2.52 -0.43
CA GLY A 69 20.18 -3.24 0.10
C GLY A 69 19.85 -4.31 1.15
N CYS A 70 18.59 -4.72 1.27
CA CYS A 70 18.17 -5.74 2.23
C CYS A 70 18.83 -7.10 1.93
N CYS A 71 19.53 -7.67 2.91
CA CYS A 71 20.42 -8.81 2.67
C CYS A 71 20.01 -10.14 3.33
N ASP A 72 19.07 -10.16 4.28
CA ASP A 72 18.45 -11.37 4.86
C ASP A 72 16.92 -11.34 4.63
N VAL A 73 16.53 -11.59 3.38
CA VAL A 73 15.13 -11.63 2.93
C VAL A 73 14.69 -13.07 2.71
N THR A 74 13.60 -13.48 3.35
CA THR A 74 12.82 -14.65 2.96
C THR A 74 11.51 -14.20 2.33
N ALA A 75 11.39 -14.40 1.02
CA ALA A 75 10.20 -14.05 0.25
C ALA A 75 9.30 -15.28 0.04
N THR A 76 8.00 -15.14 0.28
CA THR A 76 7.06 -16.27 0.27
C THR A 76 5.77 -15.99 -0.49
N CYS A 77 5.26 -16.98 -1.22
CA CYS A 77 3.96 -16.94 -1.90
C CYS A 77 3.09 -18.15 -1.53
N LEU A 78 1.76 -17.99 -1.66
CA LEU A 78 0.80 -19.08 -1.49
C LEU A 78 0.78 -20.05 -2.68
N ASP A 79 1.04 -19.53 -3.88
CA ASP A 79 1.05 -20.32 -5.12
C ASP A 79 2.20 -21.36 -5.12
N SER A 80 2.03 -22.47 -5.85
CA SER A 80 3.16 -23.36 -6.19
C SER A 80 4.14 -22.67 -7.15
N LYS A 81 5.35 -23.20 -7.32
CA LYS A 81 6.34 -22.66 -8.28
C LYS A 81 5.78 -22.66 -9.71
N GLU A 82 5.07 -23.72 -10.09
CA GLU A 82 4.42 -23.88 -11.39
C GLU A 82 3.25 -22.91 -11.58
N GLU A 83 2.43 -22.71 -10.54
CA GLU A 83 1.32 -21.74 -10.58
C GLU A 83 1.81 -20.30 -10.65
N LEU A 84 2.84 -19.97 -9.86
CA LEU A 84 3.52 -18.67 -9.87
C LEU A 84 4.02 -18.34 -11.28
N PHE A 85 4.85 -19.22 -11.84
CA PHE A 85 5.45 -18.99 -13.16
C PHE A 85 4.40 -18.95 -14.26
N ARG A 86 3.31 -19.73 -14.16
CA ARG A 86 2.18 -19.64 -15.09
C ARG A 86 1.40 -18.32 -14.98
N LYS A 87 1.18 -17.81 -13.77
CA LYS A 87 0.39 -16.58 -13.52
C LYS A 87 1.13 -15.31 -13.88
N TYR A 88 2.44 -15.25 -13.61
CA TYR A 88 3.25 -14.03 -13.70
C TYR A 88 4.40 -14.19 -14.71
N CYS A 89 4.20 -14.97 -15.77
CA CYS A 89 5.19 -15.10 -16.86
C CYS A 89 5.30 -13.78 -17.66
N PRO A 90 6.52 -13.29 -17.97
CA PRO A 90 7.83 -13.85 -17.58
C PRO A 90 8.36 -13.35 -16.23
N GLN A 91 7.85 -12.22 -15.73
CA GLN A 91 8.55 -11.43 -14.71
C GLN A 91 8.69 -12.14 -13.35
N GLY A 92 7.77 -13.04 -13.00
CA GLY A 92 7.83 -13.81 -11.76
C GLY A 92 9.00 -14.80 -11.72
N GLU A 93 9.37 -15.40 -12.88
CA GLU A 93 10.54 -16.27 -12.98
C GLU A 93 11.83 -15.45 -12.93
N GLU A 94 11.87 -14.30 -13.60
CA GLU A 94 13.02 -13.38 -13.58
C GLU A 94 13.30 -12.81 -12.18
N ASN A 95 12.26 -12.40 -11.45
CA ASN A 95 12.39 -11.87 -10.10
C ASN A 95 12.80 -12.95 -9.10
N VAL A 96 12.25 -14.16 -9.19
CA VAL A 96 12.68 -15.30 -8.38
C VAL A 96 14.14 -15.66 -8.67
N ARG A 97 14.54 -15.74 -9.94
CA ARG A 97 15.94 -16.05 -10.30
C ARG A 97 16.90 -15.02 -9.72
N TYR A 98 16.58 -13.73 -9.84
CA TYR A 98 17.38 -12.65 -9.24
C TYR A 98 17.53 -12.81 -7.72
N LEU A 99 16.45 -13.13 -7.01
CA LEU A 99 16.49 -13.37 -5.56
C LEU A 99 17.34 -14.60 -5.19
N GLU A 100 17.20 -15.70 -5.93
CA GLU A 100 17.99 -16.92 -5.75
C GLU A 100 19.50 -16.66 -6.07
N GLU A 101 19.81 -15.82 -7.07
CA GLU A 101 21.18 -15.37 -7.42
C GLU A 101 21.81 -14.46 -6.34
N GLU A 102 21.04 -13.54 -5.76
CA GLU A 102 21.44 -12.71 -4.60
C GLU A 102 21.38 -13.48 -3.26
N SER A 103 21.31 -14.82 -3.30
CA SER A 103 21.31 -15.73 -2.14
C SER A 103 20.16 -15.54 -1.15
N GLN A 104 19.06 -14.92 -1.59
CA GLN A 104 17.84 -14.71 -0.80
C GLN A 104 16.94 -15.95 -0.84
N MET A 105 16.15 -16.19 0.20
CA MET A 105 15.33 -17.40 0.30
C MET A 105 13.95 -17.19 -0.34
N VAL A 106 13.58 -18.03 -1.31
CA VAL A 106 12.24 -18.06 -1.91
C VAL A 106 11.50 -19.33 -1.46
N LEU A 107 10.28 -19.18 -0.93
CA LEU A 107 9.42 -20.29 -0.50
C LEU A 107 8.03 -20.23 -1.15
N TYR A 108 7.59 -21.38 -1.67
CA TYR A 108 6.30 -21.55 -2.35
C TYR A 108 5.32 -22.31 -1.46
N GLY A 109 4.00 -22.22 -1.73
CA GLY A 109 2.99 -22.94 -0.96
C GLY A 109 2.85 -22.49 0.50
N VAL A 110 3.23 -21.26 0.83
CA VAL A 110 3.24 -20.74 2.21
C VAL A 110 1.89 -20.10 2.55
N ASP A 111 1.11 -20.79 3.39
CA ASP A 111 -0.12 -20.23 3.95
C ASP A 111 0.19 -19.23 5.08
N ALA A 112 -0.18 -17.96 4.85
CA ALA A 112 -0.05 -16.85 5.79
C ALA A 112 -0.75 -17.09 7.14
N THR A 113 -1.73 -18.00 7.21
CA THR A 113 -2.46 -18.35 8.43
C THR A 113 -1.82 -19.48 9.25
N MET A 114 -0.75 -20.11 8.74
CA MET A 114 -0.07 -21.27 9.35
C MET A 114 1.48 -21.12 9.40
N LEU A 115 1.98 -19.89 9.43
CA LEU A 115 3.43 -19.59 9.39
C LEU A 115 4.23 -20.27 10.52
N ASP A 116 3.68 -20.31 11.73
CA ASP A 116 4.26 -20.96 12.91
C ASP A 116 4.30 -22.50 12.83
N HIS A 117 3.59 -23.09 11.86
CA HIS A 117 3.59 -24.50 11.53
C HIS A 117 4.47 -24.83 10.31
N ASN A 118 4.92 -23.81 9.55
CA ASN A 118 5.74 -24.02 8.36
C ASN A 118 7.14 -24.54 8.73
N LYS A 119 7.46 -25.77 8.27
CA LYS A 119 8.72 -26.44 8.60
C LYS A 119 9.97 -25.72 8.07
N HIS A 120 9.88 -24.96 6.98
CA HIS A 120 11.01 -24.21 6.44
C HIS A 120 11.27 -22.97 7.27
N LEU A 121 10.24 -22.17 7.59
CA LEU A 121 10.37 -21.00 8.46
C LEU A 121 10.90 -21.36 9.86
N LYS A 122 10.48 -22.51 10.43
CA LYS A 122 11.02 -23.00 11.70
C LYS A 122 12.47 -23.50 11.62
N LYS A 123 12.89 -24.03 10.46
CA LYS A 123 14.25 -24.53 10.22
C LYS A 123 15.24 -23.44 9.83
N ALA A 124 14.76 -22.32 9.28
CA ALA A 124 15.59 -21.16 8.92
C ALA A 124 16.33 -20.55 10.14
N GLY A 125 15.95 -20.93 11.36
CA GLY A 125 16.57 -20.44 12.59
C GLY A 125 16.22 -18.98 12.87
N GLY A 126 16.64 -18.51 14.05
CA GLY A 126 16.43 -17.13 14.48
C GLY A 126 14.95 -16.73 14.55
N LYS A 127 14.73 -15.42 14.58
CA LYS A 127 13.43 -14.77 14.49
C LYS A 127 13.49 -13.66 13.43
N TRP A 128 12.39 -12.94 13.24
CA TRP A 128 12.27 -11.89 12.22
C TRP A 128 12.10 -10.52 12.88
N GLU A 129 12.91 -9.55 12.48
CA GLU A 129 12.79 -8.13 12.85
C GLU A 129 11.57 -7.51 12.17
N VAL A 130 11.29 -7.89 10.92
CA VAL A 130 10.15 -7.36 10.17
C VAL A 130 9.44 -8.47 9.39
N ILE A 131 8.14 -8.62 9.61
CA ILE A 131 7.25 -9.48 8.82
C ILE A 131 6.31 -8.59 8.02
N VAL A 132 6.38 -8.64 6.68
CA VAL A 132 5.57 -7.79 5.78
C VAL A 132 4.50 -8.61 5.09
N PHE A 133 3.25 -8.14 5.08
CA PHE A 133 2.18 -8.68 4.23
C PHE A 133 1.53 -7.52 3.45
N ASN A 134 1.89 -7.40 2.18
CA ASN A 134 1.37 -6.34 1.31
C ASN A 134 0.06 -6.78 0.65
N PHE A 135 -0.99 -5.97 0.81
CA PHE A 135 -2.31 -6.13 0.19
C PHE A 135 -2.97 -7.52 0.37
N PRO A 136 -2.99 -8.09 1.58
CA PRO A 136 -3.58 -9.40 1.86
C PRO A 136 -5.02 -9.51 1.36
N HIS A 137 -5.32 -10.59 0.61
CA HIS A 137 -6.68 -10.87 0.15
C HIS A 137 -6.91 -12.38 -0.06
N VAL A 138 -8.06 -12.90 0.35
CA VAL A 138 -8.38 -14.34 0.23
C VAL A 138 -8.64 -14.84 -1.19
N GLY A 139 -8.88 -13.92 -2.14
CA GLY A 139 -9.09 -14.20 -3.57
C GLY A 139 -10.38 -14.95 -3.91
N GLY A 140 -11.29 -14.32 -4.67
CA GLY A 140 -12.35 -15.02 -5.42
C GLY A 140 -13.44 -15.81 -4.66
N LYS A 141 -13.31 -16.03 -3.34
CA LYS A 141 -14.19 -16.91 -2.55
C LYS A 141 -15.68 -16.61 -2.63
N THR A 142 -16.08 -15.37 -2.88
CA THR A 142 -17.48 -14.96 -3.04
C THR A 142 -17.60 -13.58 -3.67
N LYS A 143 -18.76 -13.26 -4.25
CA LYS A 143 -19.12 -11.92 -4.75
C LYS A 143 -19.86 -11.06 -3.72
N ASP A 144 -20.31 -11.64 -2.61
CA ASP A 144 -20.97 -10.93 -1.51
C ASP A 144 -19.93 -10.10 -0.72
N VAL A 145 -20.16 -8.78 -0.64
CA VAL A 145 -19.23 -7.84 -0.01
C VAL A 145 -19.04 -8.15 1.48
N ASN A 146 -20.10 -8.46 2.22
CA ASN A 146 -20.05 -8.71 3.66
C ASN A 146 -19.31 -10.02 3.97
N ARG A 147 -19.50 -11.05 3.15
CA ARG A 147 -18.73 -12.31 3.26
C ARG A 147 -17.27 -12.11 2.87
N GLN A 148 -16.96 -11.33 1.82
CA GLN A 148 -15.57 -10.98 1.50
C GLN A 148 -14.89 -10.20 2.63
N VAL A 149 -15.58 -9.23 3.25
CA VAL A 149 -15.05 -8.51 4.43
C VAL A 149 -14.70 -9.51 5.55
N ARG A 150 -15.64 -10.40 5.93
CA ARG A 150 -15.41 -11.40 6.99
C ARG A 150 -14.23 -12.33 6.68
N PHE A 151 -14.12 -12.86 5.46
CA PHE A 151 -13.00 -13.75 5.11
C PHE A 151 -11.65 -13.04 5.12
N ASN A 152 -11.58 -11.76 4.71
CA ASN A 152 -10.35 -10.99 4.78
C ASN A 152 -9.99 -10.55 6.21
N GLN A 153 -10.99 -10.31 7.07
CA GLN A 153 -10.78 -10.10 8.51
C GLN A 153 -10.22 -11.37 9.18
N GLU A 154 -10.78 -12.54 8.87
CA GLU A 154 -10.32 -13.84 9.37
C GLU A 154 -8.88 -14.14 8.92
N LEU A 155 -8.56 -13.91 7.64
CA LEU A 155 -7.19 -14.00 7.11
C LEU A 155 -6.21 -13.17 7.94
N LEU A 156 -6.53 -11.89 8.19
CA LEU A 156 -5.68 -10.98 8.96
C LEU A 156 -5.51 -11.43 10.42
N VAL A 157 -6.59 -11.85 11.10
CA VAL A 157 -6.52 -12.33 12.49
C VAL A 157 -5.64 -13.58 12.61
N ASN A 158 -5.78 -14.54 11.69
CA ASN A 158 -4.99 -15.76 11.73
C ASN A 158 -3.53 -15.50 11.33
N PHE A 159 -3.29 -14.63 10.35
CA PHE A 159 -1.94 -14.15 10.00
C PHE A 159 -1.23 -13.49 11.20
N PHE A 160 -1.89 -12.56 11.92
CA PHE A 160 -1.30 -11.91 13.09
C PHE A 160 -0.92 -12.93 14.17
N LYS A 161 -1.79 -13.90 14.45
CA LYS A 161 -1.52 -14.99 15.41
C LYS A 161 -0.34 -15.86 14.98
N ALA A 162 -0.27 -16.25 13.71
CA ALA A 162 0.81 -17.08 13.17
C ALA A 162 2.16 -16.33 13.09
N SER A 163 2.14 -15.00 12.96
CA SER A 163 3.34 -14.16 12.87
C SER A 163 3.98 -13.87 14.23
N VAL A 164 3.18 -13.65 15.29
CA VAL A 164 3.70 -13.26 16.63
C VAL A 164 4.78 -14.20 17.19
N PRO A 165 4.68 -15.54 17.11
CA PRO A 165 5.74 -16.45 17.57
C PRO A 165 7.08 -16.26 16.86
N LEU A 166 7.04 -15.83 15.59
CA LEU A 166 8.18 -15.68 14.69
C LEU A 166 8.92 -14.35 14.85
N LEU A 167 8.31 -13.35 15.51
CA LEU A 167 8.93 -12.04 15.75
C LEU A 167 10.06 -12.09 16.78
N SER A 168 11.16 -11.40 16.49
CA SER A 168 12.21 -11.09 17.46
C SER A 168 11.68 -10.22 18.60
N GLU A 169 12.51 -9.88 19.58
CA GLU A 169 12.06 -9.15 20.78
C GLU A 169 11.47 -7.78 20.42
N SER A 170 12.19 -7.02 19.60
CA SER A 170 11.77 -5.73 19.03
C SER A 170 11.02 -5.85 17.70
N GLY A 171 10.77 -7.06 17.22
CA GLY A 171 10.23 -7.33 15.89
C GLY A 171 8.84 -6.75 15.65
N THR A 172 8.59 -6.33 14.40
CA THR A 172 7.33 -5.70 13.97
C THR A 172 6.66 -6.45 12.82
N ILE A 173 5.34 -6.24 12.70
CA ILE A 173 4.56 -6.70 11.55
C ILE A 173 4.13 -5.47 10.76
N VAL A 174 4.34 -5.48 9.45
CA VAL A 174 3.91 -4.42 8.54
C VAL A 174 2.80 -4.97 7.64
N VAL A 175 1.62 -4.34 7.66
CA VAL A 175 0.56 -4.68 6.71
C VAL A 175 0.18 -3.45 5.90
N THR A 176 0.16 -3.62 4.57
CA THR A 176 -0.27 -2.56 3.63
C THR A 176 -1.65 -2.87 3.10
N LEU A 177 -2.58 -1.91 3.17
CA LEU A 177 -3.92 -2.00 2.59
C LEU A 177 -4.18 -0.82 1.65
N PHE A 178 -5.07 -0.99 0.68
CA PHE A 178 -5.66 0.15 -0.03
C PHE A 178 -6.54 0.98 0.93
N GLU A 179 -6.64 2.28 0.68
CA GLU A 179 -7.56 3.15 1.38
C GLU A 179 -8.97 3.11 0.76
N GLY A 180 -9.99 3.35 1.58
CA GLY A 180 -11.40 3.29 1.20
C GLY A 180 -12.05 1.91 1.33
N GLU A 181 -13.33 1.82 1.00
CA GLU A 181 -14.07 0.55 1.05
C GLU A 181 -13.62 -0.44 -0.05
N PRO A 182 -13.72 -1.76 0.20
CA PRO A 182 -14.16 -2.40 1.43
C PRO A 182 -13.07 -2.49 2.52
N TYR A 183 -11.83 -2.09 2.24
CA TYR A 183 -10.67 -2.26 3.14
C TYR A 183 -10.83 -1.53 4.48
N THR A 184 -11.45 -0.33 4.48
CA THR A 184 -11.80 0.39 5.71
C THR A 184 -12.69 -0.44 6.64
N LEU A 185 -13.63 -1.23 6.10
CA LEU A 185 -14.54 -2.08 6.88
C LEU A 185 -13.82 -3.24 7.58
N TRP A 186 -12.60 -3.58 7.14
CA TRP A 186 -11.82 -4.65 7.77
C TRP A 186 -11.34 -4.23 9.17
N ASN A 187 -11.16 -2.92 9.41
CA ASN A 187 -10.75 -2.35 10.69
C ASN A 187 -9.49 -3.03 11.28
N ILE A 188 -8.41 -3.05 10.49
CA ILE A 188 -7.18 -3.78 10.79
C ILE A 188 -6.57 -3.46 12.16
N ARG A 189 -6.74 -2.23 12.67
CA ARG A 189 -6.26 -1.81 14.00
C ARG A 189 -6.93 -2.61 15.12
N ASP A 190 -8.22 -2.87 14.99
CA ASP A 190 -8.98 -3.65 15.97
C ASP A 190 -8.70 -5.15 15.81
N LEU A 191 -8.54 -5.67 14.58
CA LEU A 191 -8.14 -7.06 14.34
C LEU A 191 -6.79 -7.38 15.00
N ALA A 192 -5.80 -6.49 14.81
CA ALA A 192 -4.48 -6.61 15.42
C ALA A 192 -4.57 -6.57 16.97
N ARG A 193 -5.39 -5.66 17.52
CA ARG A 193 -5.61 -5.56 18.98
C ARG A 193 -6.17 -6.85 19.59
N HIS A 194 -7.14 -7.48 18.93
CA HIS A 194 -7.69 -8.77 19.36
C HIS A 194 -6.71 -9.95 19.12
N SER A 195 -5.63 -9.72 18.38
CA SER A 195 -4.56 -10.69 18.11
C SER A 195 -3.31 -10.45 18.98
N GLY A 196 -3.41 -9.63 20.03
CA GLY A 196 -2.30 -9.38 20.97
C GLY A 196 -1.27 -8.33 20.50
N LEU A 197 -1.56 -7.61 19.42
CA LEU A 197 -0.70 -6.56 18.87
C LEU A 197 -1.24 -5.16 19.23
N GLU A 198 -0.39 -4.15 19.04
CA GLU A 198 -0.79 -2.74 19.03
C GLU A 198 -0.18 -2.02 17.82
N VAL A 199 -0.86 -0.97 17.33
CA VAL A 199 -0.36 -0.15 16.22
C VAL A 199 0.65 0.84 16.77
N GLN A 200 1.91 0.75 16.31
CA GLN A 200 2.94 1.74 16.64
C GLN A 200 2.74 3.02 15.81
N ARG A 201 2.60 2.88 14.48
CA ARG A 201 2.37 3.99 13.54
C ARG A 201 1.75 3.50 12.23
N SER A 202 1.35 4.44 11.37
CA SER A 202 0.92 4.14 9.99
C SER A 202 1.30 5.27 9.05
N PHE A 203 1.67 4.96 7.81
CA PHE A 203 2.19 5.91 6.82
C PHE A 203 1.63 5.60 5.42
N LYS A 204 1.63 6.59 4.52
CA LYS A 204 1.21 6.36 3.12
C LYS A 204 2.21 5.43 2.46
N PHE A 205 1.73 4.33 1.88
CA PHE A 205 2.54 3.49 1.02
C PHE A 205 2.78 4.23 -0.30
N MET A 206 4.03 4.28 -0.74
CA MET A 206 4.45 4.99 -1.94
C MET A 206 5.10 3.96 -2.87
N ALA A 207 4.32 3.41 -3.81
CA ALA A 207 4.78 2.35 -4.71
C ALA A 207 6.06 2.73 -5.47
N ASN A 208 6.20 4.00 -5.85
CA ASN A 208 7.38 4.56 -6.52
C ASN A 208 8.64 4.67 -5.65
N ALA A 209 8.57 4.36 -4.34
CA ALA A 209 9.75 4.19 -3.50
C ALA A 209 10.42 2.81 -3.69
N TYR A 210 9.75 1.88 -4.38
CA TYR A 210 10.20 0.54 -4.67
C TYR A 210 10.41 0.45 -6.19
N ALA A 211 11.62 0.73 -6.66
CA ALA A 211 11.93 0.67 -8.09
C ALA A 211 11.74 -0.76 -8.63
N GLY A 212 11.05 -0.88 -9.77
CA GLY A 212 10.67 -2.17 -10.35
C GLY A 212 9.44 -2.85 -9.74
N TYR A 213 8.87 -2.34 -8.63
CA TYR A 213 7.65 -2.91 -8.03
C TYR A 213 6.44 -2.78 -8.96
N SER A 214 5.69 -3.89 -9.09
CA SER A 214 4.43 -3.99 -9.80
C SER A 214 3.40 -4.65 -8.88
N HIS A 215 2.20 -4.08 -8.81
CA HIS A 215 1.14 -4.61 -7.96
C HIS A 215 0.43 -5.79 -8.66
N ALA A 216 0.90 -7.00 -8.35
CA ALA A 216 0.34 -8.25 -8.83
C ALA A 216 -0.98 -8.63 -8.14
N ARG A 217 -1.92 -9.20 -8.91
CA ARG A 217 -3.22 -9.71 -8.41
C ARG A 217 -3.17 -11.23 -8.28
N THR A 218 -3.97 -11.80 -7.38
CA THR A 218 -4.10 -13.27 -7.16
C THR A 218 -4.47 -14.10 -8.41
N LEU A 219 -4.91 -13.45 -9.48
CA LEU A 219 -5.30 -14.05 -10.76
C LEU A 219 -4.16 -14.09 -11.80
N GLY A 220 -3.01 -13.48 -11.54
CA GLY A 220 -1.92 -13.34 -12.50
C GLY A 220 -2.03 -12.09 -13.39
N ASN A 221 -1.25 -12.10 -14.46
CA ASN A 221 -1.16 -11.06 -15.47
C ASN A 221 -2.52 -10.84 -16.18
N ILE A 222 -2.88 -9.58 -16.43
CA ILE A 222 -4.15 -9.23 -17.09
C ILE A 222 -3.96 -9.20 -18.61
N GLU A 223 -4.43 -10.23 -19.29
CA GLU A 223 -4.55 -10.22 -20.75
C GLU A 223 -5.49 -9.08 -21.20
N ASN A 224 -5.07 -8.34 -22.23
CA ASN A 224 -5.81 -7.23 -22.87
C ASN A 224 -5.85 -5.87 -22.13
N GLY A 225 -4.98 -5.62 -21.15
CA GLY A 225 -4.49 -4.27 -20.80
C GLY A 225 -5.50 -3.21 -20.27
N ARG A 226 -6.79 -3.54 -20.15
CA ARG A 226 -7.82 -2.59 -19.71
C ARG A 226 -7.95 -2.55 -18.18
N GLY A 227 -7.11 -1.71 -17.58
CA GLY A 227 -7.62 -0.72 -16.62
C GLY A 227 -7.80 -1.15 -15.17
N TRP A 228 -6.78 -1.76 -14.56
CA TRP A 228 -6.59 -1.63 -13.11
C TRP A 228 -5.10 -1.67 -12.75
N LYS A 229 -4.60 -0.58 -12.17
CA LYS A 229 -3.26 -0.43 -11.60
C LYS A 229 -3.42 -0.28 -10.09
N GLY A 230 -2.78 -1.16 -9.33
CA GLY A 230 -2.84 -1.10 -7.86
C GLY A 230 -1.96 0.02 -7.31
N GLU A 231 -0.85 0.29 -7.98
CA GLU A 231 0.18 1.28 -7.66
C GLU A 231 -0.36 2.72 -7.65
N ASP A 232 -1.34 3.00 -8.53
CA ASP A 232 -2.01 4.29 -8.65
C ASP A 232 -3.06 4.53 -7.54
N ARG A 233 -3.38 3.51 -6.72
CA ARG A 233 -4.36 3.64 -5.63
C ARG A 233 -3.71 4.09 -4.32
N ASP A 234 -4.37 5.04 -3.66
CA ASP A 234 -4.03 5.41 -2.29
C ASP A 234 -4.05 4.17 -1.38
N SER A 235 -2.97 4.03 -0.63
CA SER A 235 -2.68 2.87 0.21
C SER A 235 -1.87 3.27 1.44
N ARG A 236 -2.02 2.49 2.51
CA ARG A 236 -1.46 2.77 3.83
C ARG A 236 -0.85 1.53 4.43
N SER A 237 0.40 1.66 4.87
CA SER A 237 1.09 0.66 5.67
C SER A 237 0.89 0.97 7.15
N TYR A 238 0.70 -0.09 7.93
CA TYR A 238 0.53 -0.06 9.39
C TYR A 238 1.63 -0.89 10.02
N ILE A 239 2.38 -0.32 10.97
CA ILE A 239 3.36 -1.05 11.76
C ILE A 239 2.72 -1.47 13.08
N PHE A 240 2.74 -2.77 13.34
CA PHE A 240 2.24 -3.39 14.55
C PHE A 240 3.40 -4.00 15.35
N ARG A 241 3.29 -3.97 16.68
CA ARG A 241 4.22 -4.65 17.60
C ARG A 241 3.45 -5.48 18.64
N PRO A 242 4.04 -6.51 19.26
CA PRO A 242 3.44 -7.21 20.38
C PRO A 242 3.09 -6.27 21.53
N LYS A 243 1.86 -6.37 22.04
CA LYS A 243 1.39 -5.55 23.16
C LYS A 243 2.15 -5.89 24.44
N GLY A 244 2.57 -4.88 25.18
CA GLY A 244 3.21 -5.05 26.49
C GLY A 244 4.72 -5.34 26.46
N ARG A 245 5.35 -5.38 25.27
CA ARG A 245 6.81 -5.22 25.18
C ARG A 245 7.14 -3.74 25.19
N SER A 246 7.58 -3.23 26.34
CA SER A 246 8.31 -1.97 26.41
C SER A 246 9.62 -2.14 25.66
N GLY A 247 9.84 -1.32 24.62
CA GLY A 247 11.20 -1.00 24.24
C GLY A 247 11.71 -0.03 25.29
N ASP A 248 12.67 -0.46 26.09
CA ASP A 248 13.34 0.42 27.05
C ASP A 248 14.02 1.57 26.28
N ALA A 249 13.94 2.76 26.86
CA ALA A 249 14.42 4.03 26.28
C ALA A 249 15.57 4.60 27.10
#